data_AF-A0A9P9RAN8-F1
#
_entry.id   AF-A0A9P9RAN8-F1
#
_cell.length_a   1.000
_cell.length_b   1.000
_cell.length_c   1.000
_cell.angle_alpha   90.00
_cell.angle_beta   90.00
_cell.angle_gamma   90.00
#
_symmetry.space_group_name_H-M   'P 1'
#
loop_
_entity.id
_entity.type
_entity.pdbx_description
1 polymer ?
#
loop_
_entity_poly.entity_id
_entity_poly.type
_entity_poly.pdbx_seq_one_letter_code
_entity_poly.pdbx_strand_id
1 'polypeptide(L)'
;MSQSKLGSPQPGISRQTSSLQRTFGRRSHRPPDGVRLAYCAVGSETSSATGRKLMCSRHSKTLCHIAPACRCVAFSARTANGAYRWLAWYGDPRDLSSLVFVLQAAMADEGSEQLAKGAYAPSQPSDLRGPCPLINSLANHGYLPRDGRNVRVEEVLAGMDAVGLSKALGAVFANPIFNERAPSKFHNDPVPQRTFLQSVWHTISDPWSIFGKFGMRTPGQEDAEGHRVLNLDQLALPNVVEHDISLTRRDHQQGDNRTPQKDLIEDLLASAKDGKAITAQDLGDLRKRRIERQKADNPGCQYGAFEHDLSCAEIALVLNVIGNGSEVPCDYARAFFLEERLPIKEGWKAKTTRFGVIALITARNKIKKLIGLEY
;
A
#
# COMPACT_ATOMS: atom_id res chain seq x y z
N MET A 1 16.78 50.98 -21.76
CA MET A 1 17.73 51.18 -22.87
C MET A 1 18.71 50.01 -22.82
N SER A 2 18.87 49.18 -23.86
CA SER A 2 19.36 49.47 -25.23
C SER A 2 20.87 49.78 -25.20
N GLN A 3 21.76 49.10 -25.95
CA GLN A 3 21.55 48.16 -27.06
C GLN A 3 22.64 47.08 -27.16
N SER A 4 22.36 45.98 -27.85
CA SER A 4 23.32 44.95 -28.29
C SER A 4 23.75 45.17 -29.75
N LYS A 5 24.81 44.48 -30.20
CA LYS A 5 25.00 44.10 -31.62
C LYS A 5 26.05 42.99 -31.80
N LEU A 6 25.82 42.14 -32.81
CA LEU A 6 26.74 41.09 -33.29
C LEU A 6 27.55 41.63 -34.48
N GLY A 7 28.63 40.93 -34.86
CA GLY A 7 29.33 41.15 -36.14
C GLY A 7 30.45 40.15 -36.43
N SER A 8 30.14 39.08 -37.16
CA SER A 8 31.13 38.20 -37.80
C SER A 8 31.41 38.67 -39.24
N PRO A 9 32.59 38.40 -39.81
CA PRO A 9 32.61 37.57 -41.03
C PRO A 9 33.85 36.65 -41.18
N GLN A 10 33.78 35.71 -42.14
CA GLN A 10 34.93 35.05 -42.79
C GLN A 10 35.00 35.46 -44.27
N PRO A 11 36.11 35.19 -45.00
CA PRO A 11 36.04 34.07 -45.96
C PRO A 11 37.37 33.34 -46.31
N GLY A 12 37.36 32.00 -46.28
CA GLY A 12 37.56 31.10 -47.44
C GLY A 12 38.91 30.89 -48.18
N ILE A 13 39.01 29.70 -48.81
CA ILE A 13 39.88 29.32 -49.97
C ILE A 13 41.37 29.01 -49.61
N SER A 14 42.06 27.95 -50.10
CA SER A 14 41.85 27.01 -51.23
C SER A 14 42.24 25.52 -50.95
N ARG A 15 41.94 24.66 -51.93
CA ARG A 15 42.39 23.26 -52.15
C ARG A 15 43.75 23.28 -52.91
N GLN A 16 44.61 22.26 -53.06
CA GLN A 16 44.76 20.81 -52.71
C GLN A 16 46.25 20.42 -53.06
N THR A 17 46.87 19.22 -52.94
CA THR A 17 46.52 17.81 -52.62
C THR A 17 47.77 17.07 -52.09
N SER A 18 47.63 16.00 -51.31
CA SER A 18 48.56 14.83 -51.27
C SER A 18 47.85 13.62 -50.65
N SER A 19 48.46 12.41 -50.68
CA SER A 19 47.72 11.13 -50.63
C SER A 19 48.26 10.09 -49.63
N LEU A 20 47.41 9.06 -49.38
CA LEU A 20 47.74 7.72 -48.85
C LEU A 20 48.31 7.61 -47.41
N GLN A 21 47.47 7.20 -46.45
CA GLN A 21 47.36 5.78 -46.03
C GLN A 21 46.20 5.55 -45.04
N ARG A 22 45.89 4.28 -44.73
CA ARG A 22 44.74 3.85 -43.91
C ARG A 22 45.14 3.57 -42.45
N THR A 23 44.43 4.15 -41.49
CA THR A 23 44.34 3.61 -40.11
C THR A 23 42.93 3.78 -39.54
N PHE A 24 42.18 2.67 -39.40
CA PHE A 24 40.93 2.66 -38.64
C PHE A 24 41.24 2.64 -37.13
N GLY A 25 41.02 3.75 -36.44
CA GLY A 25 41.27 3.87 -35.00
C GLY A 25 40.28 3.06 -34.16
N ARG A 26 40.78 2.23 -33.23
CA ARG A 26 39.95 1.56 -32.23
C ARG A 26 39.32 2.59 -31.29
N ARG A 27 37.98 2.57 -31.14
CA ARG A 27 37.31 3.11 -29.94
C ARG A 27 36.98 1.96 -29.00
N SER A 28 37.73 1.82 -27.92
CA SER A 28 37.43 0.88 -26.84
C SER A 28 36.52 1.55 -25.81
N HIS A 29 35.22 1.27 -25.84
CA HIS A 29 34.37 1.53 -24.68
C HIS A 29 34.73 0.52 -23.59
N ARG A 30 35.18 1.01 -22.43
CA ARG A 30 35.20 0.19 -21.20
C ARG A 30 33.75 0.05 -20.71
N PRO A 31 33.32 -1.12 -20.21
CA PRO A 31 32.07 -1.22 -19.47
C PRO A 31 32.19 -0.47 -18.12
N PRO A 32 31.07 -0.17 -17.44
CA PRO A 32 31.08 0.41 -16.09
C PRO A 32 31.82 -0.47 -15.07
N ASP A 33 32.35 0.16 -14.02
CA ASP A 33 33.08 -0.53 -12.96
C ASP A 33 32.23 -1.62 -12.29
N GLY A 34 32.82 -2.81 -12.14
CA GLY A 34 32.17 -4.00 -11.59
C GLY A 34 31.69 -5.02 -12.63
N VAL A 35 31.50 -4.63 -13.89
CA VAL A 35 31.05 -5.56 -14.96
C VAL A 35 32.25 -6.32 -15.56
N ARG A 36 32.18 -7.65 -15.59
CA ARG A 36 33.12 -8.50 -16.35
C ARG A 36 32.41 -9.18 -17.52
N LEU A 37 32.86 -8.86 -18.74
CA LEU A 37 32.43 -9.49 -19.98
C LEU A 37 33.34 -10.69 -20.31
N ALA A 38 32.76 -11.83 -20.65
CA ALA A 38 33.47 -13.00 -21.16
C ALA A 38 32.84 -13.45 -22.48
N TYR A 39 33.65 -13.49 -23.56
CA TYR A 39 33.20 -13.96 -24.87
C TYR A 39 33.55 -15.44 -25.05
N CYS A 40 32.55 -16.32 -24.96
CA CYS A 40 32.70 -17.71 -25.40
C CYS A 40 32.49 -17.78 -26.91
N ALA A 41 33.52 -18.19 -27.66
CA ALA A 41 33.35 -18.64 -29.04
C ALA A 41 32.78 -20.06 -29.04
N VAL A 42 31.86 -20.35 -29.97
CA VAL A 42 31.34 -21.72 -30.15
C VAL A 42 32.47 -22.57 -30.75
N GLY A 43 32.93 -23.60 -30.00
CA GLY A 43 33.88 -24.60 -30.48
C GLY A 43 35.22 -24.69 -29.75
N SER A 44 35.52 -23.84 -28.76
CA SER A 44 36.78 -23.91 -27.99
C SER A 44 36.57 -24.25 -26.51
N GLU A 45 37.12 -25.35 -26.03
CA GLU A 45 37.30 -25.56 -24.59
C GLU A 45 38.38 -24.60 -24.06
N THR A 46 38.08 -23.88 -22.98
CA THR A 46 39.08 -23.05 -22.27
C THR A 46 39.00 -23.32 -20.77
N SER A 47 40.07 -23.91 -20.21
CA SER A 47 40.20 -24.16 -18.78
C SER A 47 40.42 -22.86 -18.01
N SER A 48 39.53 -22.51 -17.08
CA SER A 48 39.75 -21.43 -16.12
C SER A 48 40.58 -21.92 -14.93
N ALA A 49 41.44 -21.05 -14.39
CA ALA A 49 42.36 -21.34 -13.29
C ALA A 49 41.69 -21.55 -11.91
N THR A 50 40.38 -21.82 -11.87
CA THR A 50 39.58 -22.05 -10.64
C THR A 50 38.73 -23.33 -10.70
N GLY A 51 39.00 -24.22 -11.66
CA GLY A 51 38.62 -25.64 -11.56
C GLY A 51 37.13 -26.00 -11.78
N ARG A 52 36.24 -25.04 -12.01
CA ARG A 52 34.81 -25.32 -12.30
C ARG A 52 34.55 -25.36 -13.80
N LYS A 53 34.30 -26.56 -14.35
CA LYS A 53 33.86 -26.74 -15.73
C LYS A 53 32.46 -26.16 -15.94
N LEU A 54 32.28 -25.27 -16.92
CA LEU A 54 30.95 -24.94 -17.43
C LEU A 54 30.45 -26.10 -18.31
N MET A 55 29.60 -26.98 -17.75
CA MET A 55 28.79 -27.87 -18.56
C MET A 55 27.61 -27.09 -19.15
N CYS A 56 27.59 -26.91 -20.47
CA CYS A 56 26.37 -26.55 -21.18
C CYS A 56 25.39 -27.74 -21.10
N SER A 57 24.22 -27.56 -20.49
CA SER A 57 23.23 -28.62 -20.30
C SER A 57 22.78 -29.19 -21.65
N ARG A 58 22.71 -30.53 -21.77
CA ARG A 58 22.36 -31.22 -23.02
C ARG A 58 20.93 -30.94 -23.55
N HIS A 59 20.08 -30.28 -22.76
CA HIS A 59 18.66 -30.07 -23.09
C HIS A 59 18.37 -28.96 -24.13
N SER A 60 19.36 -28.16 -24.56
CA SER A 60 19.15 -27.05 -25.51
C SER A 60 19.39 -27.40 -26.99
N LYS A 61 19.69 -28.66 -27.34
CA LYS A 61 20.06 -29.05 -28.72
C LYS A 61 19.02 -28.69 -29.80
N THR A 62 17.73 -28.65 -29.46
CA THR A 62 16.63 -28.47 -30.42
C THR A 62 16.57 -27.08 -31.05
N LEU A 63 17.16 -26.05 -30.42
CA LEU A 63 17.12 -24.65 -30.90
C LEU A 63 18.36 -24.21 -31.68
N CYS A 64 19.42 -25.02 -31.73
CA CYS A 64 20.73 -24.60 -32.27
C CYS A 64 20.92 -24.89 -33.77
N HIS A 65 19.86 -25.27 -34.49
CA HIS A 65 19.89 -25.55 -35.93
C HIS A 65 19.42 -24.37 -36.82
N ILE A 66 19.05 -23.24 -36.22
CA ILE A 66 18.60 -22.04 -36.96
C ILE A 66 19.59 -20.89 -36.71
N ALA A 67 20.11 -20.31 -37.80
CA ALA A 67 21.07 -19.20 -37.87
C ALA A 67 22.47 -19.42 -37.23
N PRO A 68 23.56 -19.54 -38.02
CA PRO A 68 24.94 -19.68 -37.53
C PRO A 68 25.55 -18.38 -36.95
N ALA A 69 24.71 -17.42 -36.55
CA ALA A 69 25.10 -16.08 -36.10
C ALA A 69 24.83 -15.80 -34.61
N CYS A 70 24.04 -16.66 -33.94
CA CYS A 70 23.65 -16.48 -32.54
C CYS A 70 24.85 -16.65 -31.59
N ARG A 71 25.42 -15.53 -31.13
CA ARG A 71 26.50 -15.52 -30.13
C ARG A 71 25.93 -15.34 -28.73
N CYS A 72 26.08 -16.36 -27.90
CA CYS A 72 25.74 -16.27 -26.47
C CYS A 72 26.71 -15.29 -25.79
N VAL A 73 26.19 -14.24 -25.15
CA VAL A 73 27.01 -13.37 -24.28
C VAL A 73 26.66 -13.69 -22.84
N ALA A 74 27.62 -14.25 -22.10
CA ALA A 74 27.50 -14.51 -20.67
C ALA A 74 28.27 -13.45 -19.89
N PHE A 75 27.60 -12.82 -18.92
CA PHE A 75 28.20 -11.76 -18.11
C PHE A 75 27.84 -11.93 -16.64
N SER A 76 28.80 -11.56 -15.78
CA SER A 76 28.59 -11.48 -14.33
C SER A 76 28.41 -10.03 -13.93
N ALA A 77 27.22 -9.66 -13.46
CA ALA A 77 27.00 -8.41 -12.76
C ALA A 77 27.26 -8.62 -11.27
N ARG A 78 27.91 -7.65 -10.61
CA ARG A 78 27.93 -7.57 -9.14
C ARG A 78 26.64 -6.89 -8.69
N THR A 79 25.87 -7.55 -7.83
CA THR A 79 24.63 -7.01 -7.25
C THR A 79 24.92 -6.05 -6.09
N ALA A 80 23.93 -5.25 -5.67
CA ALA A 80 24.09 -4.28 -4.58
C ALA A 80 24.55 -4.91 -3.24
N ASN A 81 24.14 -6.16 -2.98
CA ASN A 81 24.57 -6.97 -1.83
C ASN A 81 25.91 -7.70 -2.03
N GLY A 82 26.68 -7.38 -3.08
CA GLY A 82 28.04 -7.87 -3.30
C GLY A 82 28.17 -9.26 -3.95
N ALA A 83 27.07 -9.98 -4.17
CA ALA A 83 27.05 -11.25 -4.89
C ALA A 83 27.29 -11.05 -6.41
N TYR A 84 27.43 -12.17 -7.14
CA TYR A 84 27.59 -12.17 -8.60
C TYR A 84 26.50 -13.05 -9.25
N ARG A 85 25.55 -12.43 -9.98
CA ARG A 85 24.53 -13.14 -10.77
C ARG A 85 25.03 -13.28 -12.22
N TRP A 86 24.99 -14.50 -12.75
CA TRP A 86 25.29 -14.78 -14.15
C TRP A 86 24.02 -14.62 -14.99
N LEU A 87 24.10 -13.81 -16.04
CA LEU A 87 23.04 -13.66 -17.03
C LEU A 87 23.56 -14.13 -18.39
N ALA A 88 22.70 -14.83 -19.14
CA ALA A 88 22.99 -15.35 -20.47
C ALA A 88 22.04 -14.70 -21.47
N TRP A 89 22.59 -13.86 -22.35
CA TRP A 89 21.84 -13.16 -23.38
C TRP A 89 22.06 -13.78 -24.76
N TYR A 90 20.97 -13.85 -25.52
CA TYR A 90 20.90 -14.44 -26.85
C TYR A 90 20.35 -13.39 -27.83
N GLY A 91 21.25 -12.78 -28.60
CA GLY A 91 20.91 -11.73 -29.56
C GLY A 91 22.07 -11.43 -30.51
N ASP A 92 21.89 -10.45 -31.40
CA ASP A 92 22.96 -9.97 -32.27
C ASP A 92 23.84 -8.97 -31.51
N PRO A 93 25.13 -9.26 -31.24
CA PRO A 93 26.01 -8.40 -30.44
C PRO A 93 26.33 -7.03 -31.08
N ARG A 94 25.73 -6.70 -32.24
CA ARG A 94 25.72 -5.35 -32.84
C ARG A 94 24.55 -4.49 -32.33
N ASP A 95 23.47 -5.11 -31.85
CA ASP A 95 22.39 -4.41 -31.16
C ASP A 95 22.65 -4.36 -29.64
N LEU A 96 23.09 -3.20 -29.17
CA LEU A 96 23.26 -2.94 -27.74
C LEU A 96 21.95 -2.47 -27.07
N SER A 97 20.90 -2.15 -27.83
CA SER A 97 19.65 -1.61 -27.27
C SER A 97 18.84 -2.70 -26.56
N SER A 98 18.68 -3.88 -27.18
CA SER A 98 18.04 -5.03 -26.51
C SER A 98 18.88 -5.58 -25.35
N LEU A 99 20.21 -5.45 -25.39
CA LEU A 99 21.08 -5.77 -24.24
C LEU A 99 20.82 -4.82 -23.05
N VAL A 100 20.72 -3.51 -23.32
CA VAL A 100 20.34 -2.51 -22.29
C VAL A 100 18.93 -2.76 -21.76
N PHE A 101 17.97 -3.12 -22.62
CA PHE A 101 16.61 -3.43 -22.21
C PHE A 101 16.55 -4.66 -21.28
N VAL A 102 17.32 -5.71 -21.60
CA VAL A 102 17.45 -6.91 -20.74
C VAL A 102 18.18 -6.59 -19.44
N LEU A 103 19.18 -5.69 -19.45
CA LEU A 103 19.82 -5.22 -18.21
C LEU A 103 18.83 -4.42 -17.34
N GLN A 104 18.06 -3.50 -17.90
CA GLN A 104 17.03 -2.76 -17.16
C GLN A 104 15.94 -3.69 -16.62
N ALA A 105 15.47 -4.67 -17.41
CA ALA A 105 14.53 -5.67 -16.95
C ALA A 105 15.10 -6.54 -15.82
N ALA A 106 16.36 -6.97 -15.90
CA ALA A 106 17.02 -7.76 -14.86
C ALA A 106 17.40 -6.96 -13.60
N MET A 107 17.38 -5.62 -13.66
CA MET A 107 17.52 -4.71 -12.51
C MET A 107 16.14 -4.31 -11.95
N ALA A 108 15.06 -4.42 -12.73
CA ALA A 108 13.68 -4.30 -12.27
C ALA A 108 13.16 -5.62 -11.65
N ASP A 109 13.70 -6.77 -12.08
CA ASP A 109 13.60 -8.10 -11.43
C ASP A 109 14.49 -8.20 -10.16
N GLU A 110 14.80 -7.08 -9.50
CA GLU A 110 15.18 -7.12 -8.08
C GLU A 110 13.92 -7.37 -7.25
N GLY A 111 13.48 -8.63 -7.27
CA GLY A 111 12.39 -9.10 -6.41
C GLY A 111 12.70 -8.75 -4.96
N SER A 112 11.87 -7.87 -4.39
CA SER A 112 11.97 -7.51 -2.99
C SER A 112 11.85 -8.77 -2.14
N GLU A 113 12.72 -8.90 -1.14
CA GLU A 113 12.66 -10.02 -0.21
C GLU A 113 11.34 -9.89 0.57
N GLN A 114 10.32 -10.64 0.12
CA GLN A 114 8.94 -10.46 0.58
C GLN A 114 8.84 -10.79 2.07
N LEU A 115 8.89 -9.73 2.89
CA LEU A 115 8.90 -9.80 4.33
C LEU A 115 7.77 -10.71 4.82
N ALA A 116 8.16 -11.80 5.48
CA ALA A 116 7.27 -12.88 5.88
C ALA A 116 6.01 -12.38 6.60
N LYS A 117 4.88 -13.06 6.40
CA LYS A 117 3.61 -12.72 7.03
C LYS A 117 3.74 -12.67 8.56
N GLY A 118 3.38 -11.53 9.14
CA GLY A 118 3.59 -11.19 10.55
C GLY A 118 4.79 -10.26 10.80
N ALA A 119 5.77 -10.16 9.89
CA ALA A 119 6.88 -9.22 10.01
C ALA A 119 6.43 -7.78 9.68
N TYR A 120 6.73 -6.84 10.56
CA TYR A 120 6.39 -5.43 10.37
C TYR A 120 7.34 -4.72 9.40
N ALA A 121 6.77 -3.91 8.51
CA ALA A 121 7.43 -2.79 7.87
C ALA A 121 6.45 -1.61 7.77
N PRO A 122 6.93 -0.35 7.89
CA PRO A 122 6.08 0.82 7.68
C PRO A 122 5.68 0.96 6.21
N SER A 123 4.48 1.50 5.97
CA SER A 123 4.00 1.87 4.64
C SER A 123 4.91 2.89 3.97
N GLN A 124 5.20 2.69 2.69
CA GLN A 124 5.87 3.66 1.84
C GLN A 124 4.89 4.75 1.38
N PRO A 125 5.36 5.94 0.94
CA PRO A 125 4.48 6.99 0.41
C PRO A 125 3.67 6.58 -0.84
N SER A 126 4.05 5.48 -1.49
CA SER A 126 3.34 4.83 -2.60
C SER A 126 2.19 3.93 -2.17
N ASP A 127 2.07 3.59 -0.89
CA ASP A 127 1.18 2.54 -0.42
C ASP A 127 -0.17 3.12 0.01
N LEU A 128 -1.25 2.40 -0.28
CA LEU A 128 -2.59 2.81 0.08
C LEU A 128 -2.92 2.35 1.50
N ARG A 129 -3.50 3.25 2.29
CA ARG A 129 -3.89 3.04 3.69
C ARG A 129 -5.21 3.77 3.95
N GLY A 130 -6.03 3.25 4.84
CA GLY A 130 -7.33 3.81 5.20
C GLY A 130 -7.29 4.62 6.51
N PRO A 131 -8.46 5.02 7.05
CA PRO A 131 -8.56 5.63 8.37
C PRO A 131 -8.46 4.59 9.50
N CYS A 132 -8.61 3.29 9.19
CA CYS A 132 -8.64 2.22 10.19
C CYS A 132 -7.22 1.72 10.55
N PRO A 133 -6.69 2.00 11.76
CA PRO A 133 -5.35 1.58 12.17
C PRO A 133 -5.19 0.05 12.24
N LEU A 134 -6.27 -0.71 12.44
CA LEU A 134 -6.22 -2.18 12.44
C LEU A 134 -5.92 -2.74 11.04
N ILE A 135 -6.64 -2.26 10.02
CA ILE A 135 -6.44 -2.68 8.63
C ILE A 135 -5.06 -2.25 8.13
N ASN A 136 -4.65 -1.03 8.47
CA ASN A 136 -3.32 -0.52 8.13
C ASN A 136 -2.21 -1.35 8.83
N SER A 137 -2.40 -1.73 10.10
CA SER A 137 -1.50 -2.64 10.80
C SER A 137 -1.42 -4.02 10.13
N LEU A 138 -2.55 -4.56 9.67
CA LEU A 138 -2.58 -5.84 8.97
C LEU A 138 -1.82 -5.78 7.62
N ALA A 139 -1.89 -4.68 6.89
CA ALA A 139 -1.07 -4.44 5.69
C ALA A 139 0.43 -4.25 6.03
N ASN A 140 0.76 -3.43 7.05
CA ASN A 140 2.13 -3.22 7.53
C ASN A 140 2.80 -4.50 8.06
N HIS A 141 2.01 -5.50 8.49
CA HIS A 141 2.50 -6.83 8.86
C HIS A 141 2.38 -7.90 7.74
N GLY A 142 1.89 -7.56 6.54
CA GLY A 142 1.74 -8.52 5.44
C GLY A 142 0.66 -9.60 5.66
N TYR A 143 -0.36 -9.31 6.48
CA TYR A 143 -1.59 -10.11 6.50
C TYR A 143 -2.49 -9.81 5.30
N LEU A 144 -2.41 -8.59 4.79
CA LEU A 144 -3.00 -8.05 3.55
C LEU A 144 -1.85 -7.64 2.59
N PRO A 145 -2.12 -7.36 1.31
CA PRO A 145 -1.17 -6.73 0.39
C PRO A 145 -0.50 -5.50 1.00
N ARG A 146 0.84 -5.50 1.04
CA ARG A 146 1.62 -4.46 1.75
C ARG A 146 1.48 -3.08 1.12
N ASP A 147 1.26 -3.01 -0.18
CA ASP A 147 1.02 -1.76 -0.91
C ASP A 147 -0.43 -1.26 -0.79
N GLY A 148 -1.32 -2.03 -0.16
CA GLY A 148 -2.72 -1.71 0.08
C GLY A 148 -3.64 -1.76 -1.15
N ARG A 149 -3.21 -2.38 -2.26
CA ARG A 149 -4.01 -2.54 -3.47
C ARG A 149 -4.58 -3.95 -3.60
N ASN A 150 -5.65 -4.06 -4.38
CA ASN A 150 -6.24 -5.33 -4.80
C ASN A 150 -6.52 -6.33 -3.66
N VAL A 151 -6.86 -5.83 -2.47
CA VAL A 151 -7.10 -6.64 -1.27
C VAL A 151 -8.38 -7.45 -1.45
N ARG A 152 -8.34 -8.76 -1.19
CA ARG A 152 -9.49 -9.65 -1.25
C ARG A 152 -10.21 -9.79 0.10
N VAL A 153 -11.49 -10.15 0.07
CA VAL A 153 -12.31 -10.24 1.29
C VAL A 153 -11.82 -11.36 2.23
N GLU A 154 -11.30 -12.45 1.66
CA GLU A 154 -10.69 -13.58 2.38
C GLU A 154 -9.44 -13.17 3.15
N GLU A 155 -8.65 -12.22 2.63
CA GLU A 155 -7.46 -11.70 3.29
C GLU A 155 -7.83 -10.84 4.50
N VAL A 156 -8.85 -9.99 4.35
CA VAL A 156 -9.40 -9.18 5.46
C VAL A 156 -9.96 -10.10 6.55
N LEU A 157 -10.73 -11.12 6.19
CA LEU A 157 -11.24 -12.12 7.13
C LEU A 157 -10.12 -12.90 7.85
N ALA A 158 -9.06 -13.30 7.12
CA ALA A 158 -7.91 -13.99 7.70
C ALA A 158 -7.06 -13.08 8.61
N GLY A 159 -6.90 -11.80 8.26
CA GLY A 159 -6.25 -10.80 9.10
C GLY A 159 -7.02 -10.52 10.38
N MET A 160 -8.35 -10.40 10.29
CA MET A 160 -9.24 -10.23 11.44
C MET A 160 -9.20 -11.43 12.40
N ASP A 161 -9.19 -12.66 11.89
CA ASP A 161 -9.02 -13.86 12.73
C ASP A 161 -7.62 -13.92 13.37
N ALA A 162 -6.56 -13.51 12.65
CA ALA A 162 -5.20 -13.48 13.17
C ALA A 162 -5.01 -12.54 14.39
N VAL A 163 -5.76 -11.45 14.47
CA VAL A 163 -5.77 -10.53 15.65
C VAL A 163 -6.78 -10.93 16.73
N GLY A 164 -7.53 -12.01 16.54
CA GLY A 164 -8.43 -12.58 17.54
C GLY A 164 -9.90 -12.14 17.43
N LEU A 165 -10.34 -11.58 16.30
CA LEU A 165 -11.78 -11.41 16.03
C LEU A 165 -12.40 -12.73 15.58
N SER A 166 -13.67 -12.98 15.87
CA SER A 166 -14.37 -14.18 15.37
C SER A 166 -14.74 -14.03 13.90
N LYS A 167 -14.79 -15.12 13.14
CA LYS A 167 -15.18 -15.12 11.72
C LYS A 167 -16.52 -14.39 11.45
N ALA A 168 -17.49 -14.56 12.35
CA ALA A 168 -18.78 -13.88 12.26
C ALA A 168 -18.66 -12.35 12.45
N LEU A 169 -17.82 -11.90 13.38
CA LEU A 169 -17.56 -10.46 13.56
C LEU A 169 -16.73 -9.89 12.40
N GLY A 170 -15.76 -10.65 11.89
CA GLY A 170 -15.01 -10.28 10.70
C GLY A 170 -15.91 -10.08 9.47
N ALA A 171 -16.86 -11.00 9.23
CA ALA A 171 -17.82 -10.90 8.13
C ALA A 171 -18.75 -9.68 8.25
N VAL A 172 -19.12 -9.27 9.46
CA VAL A 172 -19.91 -8.03 9.69
C VAL A 172 -19.16 -6.78 9.24
N PHE A 173 -17.83 -6.74 9.34
CA PHE A 173 -17.03 -5.62 8.84
C PHE A 173 -16.61 -5.76 7.37
N ALA A 174 -16.22 -6.97 6.94
CA ALA A 174 -15.63 -7.20 5.63
C ALA A 174 -16.69 -7.28 4.50
N ASN A 175 -17.85 -7.88 4.75
CA ASN A 175 -18.82 -8.08 3.67
C ASN A 175 -19.46 -6.77 3.14
N PRO A 176 -19.81 -5.76 3.98
CA PRO A 176 -20.38 -4.51 3.48
C PRO A 176 -19.40 -3.70 2.62
N ILE A 177 -18.16 -3.53 3.06
CA ILE A 177 -17.17 -2.65 2.40
C ILE A 177 -16.79 -3.13 0.99
N PHE A 178 -16.82 -4.45 0.75
CA PHE A 178 -16.55 -5.05 -0.56
C PHE A 178 -17.68 -4.89 -1.58
N ASN A 179 -18.86 -4.41 -1.17
CA ASN A 179 -19.93 -4.04 -2.10
C ASN A 179 -19.54 -2.78 -2.89
N GLU A 180 -20.14 -2.61 -4.05
CA GLU A 180 -19.91 -1.42 -4.87
C GLU A 180 -20.55 -0.20 -4.20
N ARG A 181 -19.83 0.92 -4.16
CA ARG A 181 -20.37 2.17 -3.65
C ARG A 181 -21.53 2.67 -4.53
N ALA A 182 -22.51 3.32 -3.91
CA ALA A 182 -23.50 4.09 -4.66
C ALA A 182 -22.83 5.28 -5.38
N PRO A 183 -23.22 5.62 -6.63
CA PRO A 183 -22.66 6.77 -7.36
C PRO A 183 -22.82 8.08 -6.58
N SER A 184 -21.71 8.77 -6.31
CA SER A 184 -21.66 9.95 -5.45
C SER A 184 -20.89 11.12 -6.06
N LYS A 185 -21.44 12.32 -5.86
CA LYS A 185 -20.78 13.59 -6.22
C LYS A 185 -19.44 13.80 -5.50
N PHE A 186 -19.23 13.15 -4.35
CA PHE A 186 -17.99 13.21 -3.58
C PHE A 186 -16.84 12.41 -4.23
N HIS A 187 -17.10 11.65 -5.30
CA HIS A 187 -16.10 10.83 -6.00
C HIS A 187 -16.04 11.12 -7.50
N ASN A 188 -16.73 12.18 -7.96
CA ASN A 188 -16.96 12.52 -9.36
C ASN A 188 -17.69 11.41 -10.17
N ASP A 189 -18.40 10.50 -9.51
CA ASP A 189 -19.23 9.50 -10.20
C ASP A 189 -20.40 10.21 -10.92
N PRO A 190 -20.85 9.73 -12.10
CA PRO A 190 -21.98 10.31 -12.82
C PRO A 190 -23.31 10.02 -12.08
N VAL A 191 -23.71 10.90 -11.17
CA VAL A 191 -24.95 10.77 -10.38
C VAL A 191 -26.19 10.96 -11.28
N PRO A 192 -27.07 9.95 -11.43
CA PRO A 192 -28.27 10.10 -12.25
C PRO A 192 -29.26 11.11 -11.64
N GLN A 193 -29.55 12.17 -12.38
CA GLN A 193 -30.55 13.16 -12.02
C GLN A 193 -31.94 12.52 -12.07
N ARG A 194 -32.59 12.38 -10.91
CA ARG A 194 -33.94 11.82 -10.76
C ARG A 194 -34.90 12.92 -10.32
N THR A 195 -36.10 12.95 -10.89
CA THR A 195 -37.20 13.78 -10.36
C THR A 195 -37.65 13.29 -8.98
N PHE A 196 -38.45 14.07 -8.26
CA PHE A 196 -39.02 13.64 -6.97
C PHE A 196 -39.77 12.30 -7.08
N LEU A 197 -40.67 12.15 -8.06
CA LEU A 197 -41.42 10.91 -8.28
C LEU A 197 -40.51 9.73 -8.68
N GLN A 198 -39.47 9.97 -9.50
CA GLN A 198 -38.47 8.95 -9.82
C GLN A 198 -37.63 8.55 -8.59
N SER A 199 -37.38 9.47 -7.67
CA SER A 199 -36.62 9.21 -6.44
C SER A 199 -37.45 8.41 -5.44
N VAL A 200 -38.74 8.74 -5.28
CA VAL A 200 -39.71 7.95 -4.50
C VAL A 200 -39.86 6.55 -5.10
N TRP A 201 -40.09 6.44 -6.41
CA TRP A 201 -40.19 5.14 -7.09
C TRP A 201 -38.91 4.32 -6.93
N HIS A 202 -37.73 4.90 -7.14
CA HIS A 202 -36.45 4.21 -6.96
C HIS A 202 -36.25 3.70 -5.53
N THR A 203 -36.67 4.47 -4.52
CA THR A 203 -36.57 4.06 -3.10
C THR A 203 -37.48 2.87 -2.77
N ILE A 204 -38.59 2.73 -3.51
CA ILE A 204 -39.55 1.62 -3.38
C ILE A 204 -39.13 0.40 -4.22
N SER A 205 -38.64 0.62 -5.45
CA SER A 205 -38.29 -0.44 -6.40
C SER A 205 -36.89 -1.01 -6.20
N ASP A 206 -35.99 -0.26 -5.57
CA ASP A 206 -34.65 -0.71 -5.16
C ASP A 206 -34.44 -0.49 -3.64
N PRO A 207 -34.93 -1.42 -2.79
CA PRO A 207 -34.59 -1.45 -1.36
C PRO A 207 -33.10 -1.66 -1.09
N TRP A 208 -32.33 -2.21 -2.05
CA TRP A 208 -30.91 -2.46 -1.90
C TRP A 208 -30.08 -1.17 -1.98
N SER A 209 -30.60 -0.10 -2.58
CA SER A 209 -30.00 1.25 -2.52
C SER A 209 -29.71 1.73 -1.08
N ILE A 210 -30.51 1.29 -0.10
CA ILE A 210 -30.31 1.62 1.33
C ILE A 210 -29.09 0.86 1.88
N PHE A 211 -28.87 -0.39 1.46
CA PHE A 211 -27.71 -1.21 1.85
C PHE A 211 -26.45 -0.85 1.06
N GLY A 212 -26.58 -0.35 -0.18
CA GLY A 212 -25.49 0.17 -1.00
C GLY A 212 -24.78 1.39 -0.41
N LYS A 213 -25.34 2.01 0.63
CA LYS A 213 -24.69 3.05 1.45
C LYS A 213 -23.39 2.62 2.13
N PHE A 214 -23.13 1.31 2.26
CA PHE A 214 -21.94 0.77 2.92
C PHE A 214 -20.89 0.19 1.96
N GLY A 215 -21.16 0.18 0.66
CA GLY A 215 -20.17 -0.23 -0.35
C GLY A 215 -19.08 0.81 -0.51
N MET A 216 -17.82 0.37 -0.63
CA MET A 216 -16.65 1.23 -0.82
C MET A 216 -15.91 0.93 -2.12
N ARG A 217 -16.05 -0.29 -2.65
CA ARG A 217 -15.41 -0.72 -3.90
C ARG A 217 -15.89 0.15 -5.06
N THR A 218 -14.97 0.53 -5.96
CA THR A 218 -15.34 1.19 -7.22
C THR A 218 -16.15 0.21 -8.07
N PRO A 219 -17.24 0.63 -8.73
CA PRO A 219 -18.01 -0.25 -9.60
C PRO A 219 -17.14 -0.97 -10.64
N GLY A 220 -17.26 -2.30 -10.75
CA GLY A 220 -16.44 -3.14 -11.64
C GLY A 220 -14.97 -3.30 -11.26
N GLN A 221 -14.54 -2.90 -10.05
CA GLN A 221 -13.14 -3.07 -9.61
C GLN A 221 -12.81 -4.52 -9.27
N GLU A 222 -12.08 -5.17 -10.16
CA GLU A 222 -11.66 -6.57 -10.05
C GLU A 222 -10.15 -6.69 -10.31
N ASP A 223 -9.54 -7.78 -9.84
CA ASP A 223 -8.15 -8.11 -10.14
C ASP A 223 -7.98 -8.86 -11.47
N ALA A 224 -6.74 -9.21 -11.82
CA ALA A 224 -6.39 -9.85 -13.09
C ALA A 224 -7.03 -11.24 -13.29
N GLU A 225 -7.57 -11.85 -12.22
CA GLU A 225 -8.29 -13.12 -12.28
C GLU A 225 -9.82 -12.95 -12.07
N GLY A 226 -10.33 -11.71 -12.06
CA GLY A 226 -11.77 -11.42 -11.95
C GLY A 226 -12.35 -11.48 -10.54
N HIS A 227 -11.53 -11.42 -9.48
CA HIS A 227 -12.05 -11.38 -8.11
C HIS A 227 -12.38 -9.94 -7.70
N ARG A 228 -13.46 -9.76 -6.92
CA ARG A 228 -13.84 -8.48 -6.31
C ARG A 228 -12.76 -8.05 -5.32
N VAL A 229 -12.11 -6.91 -5.58
CA VAL A 229 -11.02 -6.39 -4.73
C VAL A 229 -11.24 -4.95 -4.27
N LEU A 230 -10.60 -4.58 -3.16
CA LEU A 230 -10.67 -3.26 -2.54
C LEU A 230 -9.26 -2.68 -2.38
N ASN A 231 -9.11 -1.37 -2.54
CA ASN A 231 -7.91 -0.61 -2.17
C ASN A 231 -8.13 0.06 -0.81
N LEU A 232 -7.12 0.05 0.06
CA LEU A 232 -7.31 0.45 1.47
C LEU A 232 -7.65 1.92 1.68
N ASP A 233 -7.33 2.79 0.73
CA ASP A 233 -7.71 4.20 0.75
C ASP A 233 -9.22 4.43 0.50
N GLN A 234 -9.91 3.49 -0.13
CA GLN A 234 -11.38 3.51 -0.30
C GLN A 234 -12.13 3.34 1.02
N LEU A 235 -11.44 2.98 2.11
CA LEU A 235 -11.99 3.01 3.47
C LEU A 235 -12.18 4.43 4.01
N ALA A 236 -11.61 5.46 3.35
CA ALA A 236 -11.71 6.87 3.74
C ALA A 236 -12.82 7.64 2.99
N LEU A 237 -13.68 6.94 2.23
CA LEU A 237 -14.80 7.56 1.52
C LEU A 237 -15.81 8.12 2.54
N PRO A 238 -16.02 9.45 2.59
CA PRO A 238 -16.79 10.08 3.68
C PRO A 238 -18.27 9.72 3.61
N ASN A 239 -18.91 9.60 4.77
CA ASN A 239 -20.34 9.26 4.93
C ASN A 239 -20.72 7.83 4.52
N VAL A 240 -19.75 6.91 4.46
CA VAL A 240 -19.97 5.46 4.20
C VAL A 240 -19.81 4.67 5.50
N VAL A 241 -18.62 4.76 6.12
CA VAL A 241 -18.32 4.28 7.48
C VAL A 241 -17.35 5.25 8.18
N GLU A 242 -16.44 5.87 7.41
CA GLU A 242 -15.66 7.03 7.86
C GLU A 242 -16.62 8.15 8.30
N HIS A 243 -16.33 8.72 9.48
CA HIS A 243 -17.15 9.72 10.16
C HIS A 243 -16.30 10.72 10.94
N ASP A 244 -16.83 11.93 11.09
CA ASP A 244 -16.25 13.00 11.89
C ASP A 244 -16.04 12.58 13.37
N ILE A 245 -15.22 13.35 14.08
CA ILE A 245 -14.88 13.17 15.50
C ILE A 245 -14.12 11.86 15.81
N SER A 246 -13.62 11.18 14.78
CA SER A 246 -12.69 10.04 14.84
C SER A 246 -11.56 10.24 15.88
N LEU A 247 -11.09 9.17 16.54
CA LEU A 247 -10.15 9.30 17.69
C LEU A 247 -8.80 9.95 17.33
N THR A 248 -8.24 9.60 16.17
CA THR A 248 -6.86 9.97 15.76
C THR A 248 -6.77 10.54 14.36
N ARG A 249 -7.94 10.79 13.74
CA ARG A 249 -8.13 11.38 12.42
C ARG A 249 -8.85 12.73 12.57
N ARG A 250 -8.60 13.67 11.66
CA ARG A 250 -9.35 14.93 11.51
C ARG A 250 -10.66 14.65 10.75
N ASP A 251 -11.61 15.57 10.91
CA ASP A 251 -12.90 15.51 10.25
C ASP A 251 -12.76 15.76 8.74
N HIS A 252 -13.69 15.27 7.90
CA HIS A 252 -13.54 15.37 6.44
C HIS A 252 -13.46 16.83 5.95
N GLN A 253 -14.18 17.75 6.60
CA GLN A 253 -14.13 19.19 6.26
C GLN A 253 -12.82 19.88 6.71
N GLN A 254 -12.03 19.23 7.57
CA GLN A 254 -10.73 19.70 8.03
C GLN A 254 -9.56 19.18 7.17
N GLY A 255 -9.85 18.37 6.13
CA GLY A 255 -8.87 17.90 5.14
C GLY A 255 -8.63 16.40 5.19
N ASP A 256 -7.46 15.97 5.66
CA ASP A 256 -7.05 14.56 5.67
C ASP A 256 -7.76 13.77 6.79
N ASN A 257 -8.83 13.07 6.41
CA ASN A 257 -9.60 12.17 7.26
C ASN A 257 -9.00 10.76 7.41
N ARG A 258 -7.79 10.51 6.88
CA ARG A 258 -7.26 9.16 6.63
C ARG A 258 -5.95 8.90 7.36
N THR A 259 -4.97 9.79 7.20
CA THR A 259 -3.65 9.67 7.82
C THR A 259 -3.74 9.90 9.34
N PRO A 260 -3.05 9.12 10.19
CA PRO A 260 -3.02 9.39 11.63
C PRO A 260 -2.33 10.74 11.92
N GLN A 261 -3.01 11.67 12.62
CA GLN A 261 -2.35 12.91 13.05
C GLN A 261 -1.75 12.80 14.45
N LYS A 262 -0.50 13.26 14.56
CA LYS A 262 0.32 13.16 15.77
C LYS A 262 -0.27 13.91 16.96
N ASP A 263 -0.82 15.11 16.75
CA ASP A 263 -1.43 15.93 17.81
C ASP A 263 -2.64 15.24 18.46
N LEU A 264 -3.46 14.56 17.66
CA LEU A 264 -4.61 13.80 18.16
C LEU A 264 -4.20 12.52 18.90
N ILE A 265 -3.09 11.90 18.47
CA ILE A 265 -2.49 10.75 19.17
C ILE A 265 -1.85 11.18 20.49
N GLU A 266 -1.28 12.39 20.55
CA GLU A 266 -0.73 12.95 21.79
C GLU A 266 -1.83 13.33 22.81
N ASP A 267 -2.98 13.88 22.39
CA ASP A 267 -4.19 14.04 23.25
C ASP A 267 -4.77 12.69 23.69
N LEU A 268 -4.81 11.70 22.79
CA LEU A 268 -5.22 10.32 23.13
C LEU A 268 -4.32 9.71 24.20
N LEU A 269 -3.00 9.79 24.06
CA LEU A 269 -2.05 9.27 25.05
C LEU A 269 -2.10 10.07 26.36
N ALA A 270 -2.25 11.40 26.29
CA ALA A 270 -2.40 12.26 27.46
C ALA A 270 -3.73 12.06 28.22
N SER A 271 -4.70 11.34 27.65
CA SER A 271 -5.93 10.97 28.37
C SER A 271 -5.71 9.92 29.47
N ALA A 272 -4.62 9.15 29.43
CA ALA A 272 -4.25 8.20 30.48
C ALA A 272 -3.87 8.94 31.78
N LYS A 273 -4.79 8.97 32.76
CA LYS A 273 -4.63 9.72 34.02
C LYS A 273 -3.47 9.25 34.90
N ASP A 274 -2.96 8.04 34.69
CA ASP A 274 -1.78 7.47 35.37
C ASP A 274 -0.49 7.49 34.52
N GLY A 275 -0.56 7.95 33.26
CA GLY A 275 0.52 7.95 32.29
C GLY A 275 0.94 6.58 31.74
N LYS A 276 0.23 5.49 32.06
CA LYS A 276 0.59 4.11 31.71
C LYS A 276 -0.49 3.38 30.93
N ALA A 277 -1.77 3.58 31.27
CA ALA A 277 -2.89 2.90 30.61
C ALA A 277 -4.06 3.84 30.34
N ILE A 278 -4.57 3.82 29.11
CA ILE A 278 -5.79 4.53 28.75
C ILE A 278 -6.98 3.64 29.10
N THR A 279 -7.77 4.02 30.09
CA THR A 279 -8.94 3.23 30.51
C THR A 279 -10.16 3.48 29.61
N ALA A 280 -11.16 2.62 29.70
CA ALA A 280 -12.47 2.84 29.10
C ALA A 280 -13.15 4.15 29.55
N GLN A 281 -12.81 4.66 30.75
CA GLN A 281 -13.30 5.97 31.21
C GLN A 281 -12.58 7.10 30.47
N ASP A 282 -11.25 7.00 30.32
CA ASP A 282 -10.43 8.03 29.67
C ASP A 282 -10.77 8.18 28.18
N LEU A 283 -11.03 7.06 27.48
CA LEU A 283 -11.52 7.08 26.09
C LEU A 283 -12.91 7.74 25.96
N GLY A 284 -13.78 7.57 26.96
CA GLY A 284 -15.10 8.22 26.97
C GLY A 284 -15.03 9.71 27.33
N ASP A 285 -14.18 10.08 28.29
CA ASP A 285 -13.91 11.47 28.65
C ASP A 285 -13.23 12.22 27.49
N LEU A 286 -12.28 11.58 26.81
CA LEU A 286 -11.67 12.06 25.55
C LEU A 286 -12.75 12.24 24.47
N ARG A 287 -13.61 11.24 24.25
CA ARG A 287 -14.66 11.34 23.23
C ARG A 287 -15.65 12.47 23.54
N LYS A 288 -16.00 12.72 24.81
CA LYS A 288 -16.79 13.92 25.20
C LYS A 288 -16.08 15.21 24.77
N ARG A 289 -14.82 15.40 25.15
CA ARG A 289 -14.02 16.60 24.77
C ARG A 289 -13.93 16.77 23.26
N ARG A 290 -13.71 15.68 22.50
CA ARG A 290 -13.66 15.72 21.03
C ARG A 290 -15.01 16.11 20.42
N ILE A 291 -16.12 15.63 20.97
CA ILE A 291 -17.48 15.97 20.49
C ILE A 291 -17.82 17.43 20.76
N GLU A 292 -17.53 17.93 21.95
CA GLU A 292 -17.68 19.34 22.31
C GLU A 292 -16.83 20.23 21.39
N ARG A 293 -15.55 19.86 21.21
CA ARG A 293 -14.60 20.62 20.41
C ARG A 293 -14.94 20.64 18.92
N GLN A 294 -15.19 19.49 18.27
CA GLN A 294 -15.49 19.50 16.83
C GLN A 294 -16.82 20.20 16.52
N LYS A 295 -17.80 20.20 17.43
CA LYS A 295 -19.01 21.01 17.27
C LYS A 295 -18.77 22.53 17.31
N ALA A 296 -17.61 22.98 17.80
CA ALA A 296 -17.17 24.39 17.74
C ALA A 296 -16.17 24.63 16.60
N ASP A 297 -15.17 23.75 16.43
CA ASP A 297 -14.06 23.88 15.48
C ASP A 297 -14.44 23.47 14.03
N ASN A 298 -15.54 22.73 13.83
CA ASN A 298 -16.01 22.25 12.53
C ASN A 298 -17.53 22.56 12.34
N PRO A 299 -17.89 23.70 11.71
CA PRO A 299 -19.28 24.11 11.51
C PRO A 299 -20.15 23.16 10.67
N GLY A 300 -19.54 22.21 9.95
CA GLY A 300 -20.23 21.18 9.16
C GLY A 300 -20.08 19.76 9.71
N CYS A 301 -19.67 19.62 10.99
CA CYS A 301 -19.51 18.35 11.68
C CYS A 301 -20.78 17.48 11.65
N GLN A 302 -20.70 16.30 11.03
CA GLN A 302 -21.79 15.32 10.95
C GLN A 302 -21.58 14.21 11.98
N TYR A 303 -22.32 14.27 13.10
CA TYR A 303 -22.17 13.31 14.19
C TYR A 303 -23.48 13.08 14.95
N GLY A 304 -24.31 12.18 14.41
CA GLY A 304 -25.60 11.75 14.95
C GLY A 304 -25.54 10.43 15.71
N ALA A 305 -26.71 9.78 15.85
CA ALA A 305 -26.86 8.54 16.60
C ALA A 305 -26.08 7.35 16.00
N PHE A 306 -25.89 7.35 14.67
CA PHE A 306 -25.21 6.28 13.95
C PHE A 306 -23.69 6.38 14.10
N GLU A 307 -23.14 7.57 13.85
CA GLU A 307 -21.71 7.88 13.98
C GLU A 307 -21.25 7.68 15.42
N HIS A 308 -22.10 8.02 16.40
CA HIS A 308 -21.88 7.72 17.81
C HIS A 308 -21.88 6.22 18.12
N ASP A 309 -22.76 5.41 17.51
CA ASP A 309 -22.81 3.97 17.74
C ASP A 309 -21.57 3.26 17.17
N LEU A 310 -21.15 3.64 15.96
CA LEU A 310 -19.88 3.25 15.35
C LEU A 310 -18.69 3.64 16.24
N SER A 311 -18.62 4.92 16.65
CA SER A 311 -17.57 5.46 17.52
C SER A 311 -17.43 4.73 18.86
N CYS A 312 -18.55 4.27 19.44
CA CYS A 312 -18.52 3.45 20.65
C CYS A 312 -18.07 2.01 20.36
N ALA A 313 -18.32 1.49 19.17
CA ALA A 313 -17.82 0.20 18.72
C ALA A 313 -16.31 0.26 18.40
N GLU A 314 -15.79 1.36 17.85
CA GLU A 314 -14.35 1.60 17.69
C GLU A 314 -13.62 1.52 19.04
N ILE A 315 -14.09 2.28 20.04
CA ILE A 315 -13.51 2.29 21.39
C ILE A 315 -13.59 0.88 22.01
N ALA A 316 -14.69 0.17 21.82
CA ALA A 316 -14.84 -1.22 22.27
C ALA A 316 -13.88 -2.19 21.57
N LEU A 317 -13.63 -2.03 20.26
CA LEU A 317 -12.64 -2.81 19.51
C LEU A 317 -11.22 -2.51 19.99
N VAL A 318 -10.85 -1.25 20.16
CA VAL A 318 -9.54 -0.82 20.68
C VAL A 318 -9.26 -1.45 22.05
N LEU A 319 -10.22 -1.35 22.98
CA LEU A 319 -10.13 -1.96 24.30
C LEU A 319 -10.03 -3.50 24.26
N ASN A 320 -10.64 -4.18 23.28
CA ASN A 320 -10.73 -5.65 23.27
C ASN A 320 -9.73 -6.35 22.34
N VAL A 321 -9.21 -5.68 21.30
CA VAL A 321 -8.21 -6.24 20.37
C VAL A 321 -6.81 -6.00 20.93
N ILE A 322 -6.41 -4.74 21.14
CA ILE A 322 -5.09 -4.40 21.70
C ILE A 322 -5.06 -4.33 23.23
N GLY A 323 -6.17 -3.94 23.86
CA GLY A 323 -6.30 -3.86 25.32
C GLY A 323 -6.73 -5.17 26.01
N ASN A 324 -6.92 -5.10 27.33
CA ASN A 324 -7.42 -6.22 28.13
C ASN A 324 -8.97 -6.33 28.19
N GLY A 325 -9.69 -5.36 27.61
CA GLY A 325 -11.16 -5.22 27.66
C GLY A 325 -11.64 -4.07 28.55
N SER A 326 -10.77 -3.55 29.42
CA SER A 326 -11.02 -2.41 30.31
C SER A 326 -10.06 -1.24 30.08
N GLU A 327 -8.83 -1.50 29.62
CA GLU A 327 -7.81 -0.49 29.32
C GLU A 327 -6.85 -0.93 28.20
N VAL A 328 -6.07 0.01 27.68
CA VAL A 328 -4.97 -0.21 26.72
C VAL A 328 -3.68 0.43 27.27
N PRO A 329 -2.55 -0.31 27.37
CA PRO A 329 -1.26 0.29 27.71
C PRO A 329 -0.85 1.39 26.71
N CYS A 330 -0.28 2.49 27.20
CA CYS A 330 0.07 3.65 26.37
C CYS A 330 1.07 3.30 25.25
N ASP A 331 2.01 2.38 25.50
CA ASP A 331 2.95 1.92 24.48
C ASP A 331 2.28 1.06 23.41
N TYR A 332 1.24 0.28 23.79
CA TYR A 332 0.43 -0.47 22.82
C TYR A 332 -0.40 0.48 21.95
N ALA A 333 -1.00 1.51 22.57
CA ALA A 333 -1.73 2.56 21.86
C ALA A 333 -0.80 3.34 20.91
N ARG A 334 0.42 3.68 21.33
CA ARG A 334 1.40 4.38 20.48
C ARG A 334 1.79 3.55 19.26
N ALA A 335 2.18 2.28 19.46
CA ALA A 335 2.50 1.38 18.36
C ALA A 335 1.31 1.21 17.38
N PHE A 336 0.09 1.07 17.90
CA PHE A 336 -1.09 0.81 17.09
C PHE A 336 -1.61 2.05 16.32
N PHE A 337 -1.60 3.23 16.92
CA PHE A 337 -2.13 4.45 16.30
C PHE A 337 -1.09 5.29 15.55
N LEU A 338 0.17 5.31 16.00
CA LEU A 338 1.23 6.17 15.42
C LEU A 338 2.11 5.42 14.41
N GLU A 339 2.50 4.18 14.73
CA GLU A 339 3.33 3.35 13.83
C GLU A 339 2.50 2.43 12.93
N GLU A 340 1.18 2.38 13.17
CA GLU A 340 0.23 1.42 12.59
C GLU A 340 0.81 0.00 12.60
N ARG A 341 1.14 -0.45 13.81
CA ARG A 341 1.86 -1.68 14.12
C ARG A 341 1.13 -2.47 15.20
N LEU A 342 1.06 -3.79 15.05
CA LEU A 342 0.59 -4.66 16.12
C LEU A 342 1.62 -4.64 17.28
N PRO A 343 1.21 -4.42 18.55
CA PRO A 343 2.13 -4.17 19.66
C PRO A 343 2.88 -5.42 20.21
N ILE A 344 3.32 -6.30 19.30
CA ILE A 344 3.97 -7.58 19.59
C ILE A 344 5.32 -7.39 20.29
N LYS A 345 6.07 -6.33 19.95
CA LYS A 345 7.36 -6.00 20.59
C LYS A 345 7.18 -5.59 22.05
N GLU A 346 6.07 -4.92 22.34
CA GLU A 346 5.67 -4.41 23.65
C GLU A 346 5.07 -5.52 24.54
N GLY A 347 4.78 -6.70 23.97
CA GLY A 347 4.29 -7.88 24.68
C GLY A 347 2.86 -8.30 24.35
N TRP A 348 2.16 -7.60 23.45
CA TRP A 348 0.81 -7.99 23.01
C TRP A 348 0.80 -9.34 22.30
N LYS A 349 -0.27 -10.10 22.54
CA LYS A 349 -0.56 -11.38 21.89
C LYS A 349 -2.04 -11.42 21.53
N ALA A 350 -2.35 -11.88 20.31
CA ALA A 350 -3.73 -12.12 19.90
C ALA A 350 -4.43 -13.09 20.86
N LYS A 351 -5.68 -12.79 21.22
CA LYS A 351 -6.43 -13.58 22.20
C LYS A 351 -6.84 -14.94 21.61
N THR A 352 -6.67 -15.99 22.40
CA THR A 352 -7.10 -17.36 22.06
C THR A 352 -8.62 -17.45 21.98
N THR A 353 -9.32 -16.91 23.00
CA THR A 353 -10.76 -16.66 22.95
C THR A 353 -11.06 -15.55 21.94
N ARG A 354 -11.77 -15.89 20.86
CA ARG A 354 -12.13 -14.93 19.80
C ARG A 354 -13.17 -13.93 20.28
N PHE A 355 -12.92 -12.64 20.06
CA PHE A 355 -13.86 -11.55 20.32
C PHE A 355 -14.96 -11.56 19.24
N GLY A 356 -16.22 -11.70 19.64
CA GLY A 356 -17.36 -11.90 18.74
C GLY A 356 -18.45 -10.84 18.84
N VAL A 357 -19.43 -10.90 17.92
CA VAL A 357 -20.50 -9.90 17.76
C VAL A 357 -21.22 -9.55 19.06
N ILE A 358 -21.60 -10.55 19.88
CA ILE A 358 -22.27 -10.32 21.17
C ILE A 358 -21.36 -9.54 22.13
N ALA A 359 -20.08 -9.91 22.23
CA ALA A 359 -19.12 -9.24 23.10
C ALA A 359 -18.85 -7.80 22.65
N LEU A 360 -18.83 -7.53 21.34
CA LEU A 360 -18.77 -6.16 20.81
C LEU A 360 -20.03 -5.36 21.17
N ILE A 361 -21.24 -5.92 21.02
CA ILE A 361 -22.49 -5.25 21.38
C ILE A 361 -22.51 -4.89 22.87
N THR A 362 -22.12 -5.83 23.75
CA THR A 362 -22.03 -5.58 25.20
C THR A 362 -21.00 -4.51 25.53
N ALA A 363 -19.79 -4.57 24.94
CA ALA A 363 -18.73 -3.59 25.16
C ALA A 363 -19.11 -2.20 24.64
N ARG A 364 -19.63 -2.09 23.41
CA ARG A 364 -20.17 -0.86 22.83
C ARG A 364 -21.23 -0.24 23.74
N ASN A 365 -22.20 -1.02 24.21
CA ASN A 365 -23.27 -0.53 25.08
C ASN A 365 -22.73 0.01 26.42
N LYS A 366 -21.67 -0.60 26.99
CA LYS A 366 -20.96 -0.06 28.15
C LYS A 366 -20.33 1.30 27.85
N ILE A 367 -19.71 1.47 26.69
CA ILE A 367 -19.10 2.74 26.26
C ILE A 367 -20.16 3.82 25.98
N LYS A 368 -21.28 3.49 25.32
CA LYS A 368 -22.42 4.42 25.13
C LYS A 368 -22.92 4.95 26.47
N LYS A 369 -23.16 4.08 27.46
CA LYS A 369 -23.60 4.47 28.81
C LYS A 369 -22.57 5.35 29.53
N LEU A 370 -21.27 5.13 29.30
CA LEU A 370 -20.18 5.90 29.90
C LEU A 370 -20.02 7.29 29.27
N ILE A 371 -20.25 7.39 27.96
CA ILE A 371 -20.27 8.67 27.24
C ILE A 371 -21.54 9.47 27.55
N GLY A 372 -22.68 8.80 27.72
CA GLY A 372 -23.92 9.44 28.20
C GLY A 372 -24.53 10.46 27.25
N LEU A 373 -24.36 10.26 25.93
CA LEU A 373 -25.03 11.05 24.91
C LEU A 373 -26.28 10.34 24.43
N GLU A 374 -27.38 11.09 24.39
CA GLU A 374 -28.67 10.70 23.83
C GLU A 374 -28.93 11.52 22.56
N TYR A 375 -29.77 11.00 21.66
CA TYR A 375 -30.02 11.48 20.30
C TYR A 375 -31.47 11.28 19.91
#